data_AF-A0A4Q3W237-F1
#
_entry.id   AF-A0A4Q3W237-F1
#
_cell.length_a   1.000
_cell.length_b   1.000
_cell.length_c   1.000
_cell.angle_alpha   90.00
_cell.angle_beta   90.00
_cell.angle_gamma   90.00
#
_symmetry.space_group_name_H-M   'P 1'
#
loop_
_entity.id
_entity.type
_entity.pdbx_description
1 polymer ?
#
loop_
_entity_poly.entity_id
_entity_poly.type
_entity_poly.pdbx_seq_one_letter_code
_entity_poly.pdbx_strand_id
1 'polypeptide(L)'
;MAVGGGRNRSGLTDRQIQHCTLFWELIGGSDVCTLDVSQAHIPDSKTAFYESTNTVVLGSDAYPGLGMDARSRMPMPSCLAHEFAHAERFLKQIARPYDMPDYLLEEAEASIHASFLVVLESGQRRVLIEDARDQLDRWLTDDKTGSGS
;
A
#
# COMPACT_ATOMS: atom_id res chain seq x y z
N MET A 1 1.48 3.77 26.41
CA MET A 1 0.79 3.90 25.12
C MET A 1 1.72 4.66 24.18
N ALA A 2 2.42 3.95 23.30
CA ALA A 2 3.22 4.62 22.29
C ALA A 2 2.26 5.25 21.30
N VAL A 3 2.33 6.58 21.12
CA VAL A 3 1.76 7.23 19.94
C VAL A 3 2.64 6.80 18.78
N GLY A 4 2.45 5.57 18.29
CA GLY A 4 3.07 5.10 17.06
C GLY A 4 2.50 5.98 15.95
N GLY A 5 3.30 6.92 15.47
CA GLY A 5 2.88 7.78 14.35
C GLY A 5 2.46 6.88 13.20
N GLY A 6 1.27 7.10 12.64
CA GLY A 6 0.83 6.41 11.44
C GLY A 6 1.35 7.10 10.19
N ARG A 7 0.77 6.75 9.05
CA ARG A 7 0.89 7.49 7.78
C ARG A 7 0.31 8.91 7.90
N ASN A 8 0.44 9.71 6.84
CA ASN A 8 -0.13 11.06 6.82
C ASN A 8 -1.65 11.02 7.13
N ARG A 9 -2.11 11.94 7.97
CA ARG A 9 -3.51 12.05 8.40
C ARG A 9 -4.19 13.31 7.88
N SER A 10 -3.42 14.23 7.30
CA SER A 10 -3.93 15.48 6.75
C SER A 10 -4.34 15.29 5.30
N GLY A 11 -5.49 15.82 4.90
CA GLY A 11 -5.92 15.82 3.50
C GLY A 11 -4.82 16.31 2.56
N LEU A 12 -4.69 15.64 1.41
CA LEU A 12 -3.70 16.00 0.40
C LEU A 12 -4.02 17.37 -0.21
N THR A 13 -2.97 18.11 -0.56
CA THR A 13 -3.09 19.30 -1.39
C THR A 13 -3.30 18.93 -2.87
N ASP A 14 -3.86 19.84 -3.67
CA ASP A 14 -4.05 19.64 -5.12
C ASP A 14 -2.74 19.22 -5.82
N ARG A 15 -1.61 19.81 -5.41
CA ARG A 15 -0.30 19.48 -5.95
C ARG A 15 0.13 18.05 -5.63
N GLN A 16 -0.16 17.59 -4.41
CA GLN A 16 0.13 16.20 -4.03
C GLN A 16 -0.76 15.23 -4.80
N ILE A 17 -2.04 15.55 -4.97
CA ILE A 17 -2.97 14.76 -5.80
C ILE A 17 -2.46 14.67 -7.23
N GLN A 18 -2.05 15.80 -7.82
CA GLN A 18 -1.46 15.83 -9.16
C GLN A 18 -0.22 14.95 -9.26
N HIS A 19 0.68 14.98 -8.27
CA HIS A 19 1.86 14.10 -8.25
C HIS A 19 1.46 12.61 -8.17
N CYS A 20 0.44 12.27 -7.38
CA CYS A 20 -0.10 10.90 -7.33
C CYS A 20 -0.65 10.46 -8.68
N THR A 21 -1.48 11.29 -9.32
CA THR A 21 -2.07 10.99 -10.63
C THR A 21 -1.00 10.80 -11.71
N LEU A 22 0.00 11.69 -11.76
CA LEU A 22 1.10 11.57 -12.72
C LEU A 22 1.94 10.30 -12.48
N PHE A 23 2.19 9.95 -11.22
CA PHE A 23 2.90 8.72 -10.91
C PHE A 23 2.06 7.48 -11.27
N TRP A 24 0.74 7.51 -11.04
CA TRP A 24 -0.17 6.44 -11.39
C TRP A 24 -0.20 6.18 -12.90
N GLU A 25 -0.24 7.24 -13.71
CA GLU A 25 -0.10 7.14 -15.16
C GLU A 25 1.26 6.57 -15.57
N LEU A 26 2.35 7.04 -14.93
CA LEU A 26 3.71 6.59 -15.21
C LEU A 26 3.92 5.09 -14.98
N ILE A 27 3.29 4.51 -13.95
CA ILE A 27 3.39 3.08 -13.66
C ILE A 27 2.42 2.21 -14.49
N GLY A 28 1.65 2.82 -15.41
CA GLY A 28 0.64 2.10 -16.19
C GLY A 28 -0.62 1.76 -15.39
N GLY A 29 -0.84 2.42 -14.25
CA GLY A 29 -1.99 2.16 -13.38
C GLY A 29 -3.33 2.31 -14.08
N SER A 30 -3.44 3.31 -14.97
CA SER A 30 -4.67 3.61 -15.74
C SER A 30 -5.06 2.51 -16.73
N ASP A 31 -4.12 1.66 -17.15
CA ASP A 31 -4.40 0.51 -18.03
C ASP A 31 -4.94 -0.70 -17.24
N VAL A 32 -4.76 -0.70 -15.91
CA VAL A 32 -5.09 -1.81 -15.02
C VAL A 32 -6.38 -1.54 -14.24
N CYS A 33 -6.51 -0.37 -13.64
CA CYS A 33 -7.68 -0.01 -12.85
C CYS A 33 -7.85 1.52 -12.72
N THR A 34 -9.03 1.93 -12.24
CA THR A 34 -9.32 3.37 -12.05
C THR A 34 -8.62 3.90 -10.80
N LEU A 35 -8.06 5.11 -10.86
CA LEU A 35 -7.65 5.87 -9.68
C LEU A 35 -8.76 6.86 -9.28
N ASP A 36 -9.43 6.61 -8.16
CA ASP A 36 -10.43 7.52 -7.59
C ASP A 36 -9.79 8.48 -6.58
N VAL A 37 -9.81 9.78 -6.89
CA VAL A 37 -9.24 10.84 -6.04
C VAL A 37 -10.26 11.52 -5.12
N SER A 38 -11.51 11.05 -5.10
CA SER A 38 -12.61 11.66 -4.34
C SER A 38 -12.35 11.77 -2.84
N GLN A 39 -11.51 10.90 -2.28
CA GLN A 39 -11.17 10.85 -0.86
C GLN A 39 -9.86 11.57 -0.51
N ALA A 40 -9.10 12.08 -1.49
CA ALA A 40 -7.72 12.52 -1.26
C ALA A 40 -7.62 13.75 -0.35
N HIS A 41 -8.60 14.66 -0.40
CA HIS A 41 -8.66 15.83 0.48
C HIS A 41 -9.19 15.53 1.89
N ILE A 42 -9.76 14.35 2.10
CA ILE A 42 -10.42 14.01 3.36
C ILE A 42 -9.35 13.57 4.36
N PRO A 43 -9.23 14.22 5.53
CA PRO A 43 -8.33 13.76 6.59
C PRO A 43 -8.64 12.33 7.00
N ASP A 44 -7.62 11.58 7.42
CA ASP A 44 -7.72 10.18 7.85
C ASP A 44 -8.26 9.20 6.78
N SER A 45 -8.39 9.61 5.52
CA SER A 45 -8.79 8.72 4.44
C SER A 45 -7.65 7.79 4.01
N LYS A 46 -8.03 6.59 3.56
CA LYS A 46 -7.12 5.49 3.23
C LYS A 46 -6.93 5.33 1.73
N THR A 47 -5.69 5.02 1.37
CA THR A 47 -5.28 4.60 0.03
C THR A 47 -5.34 3.09 -0.01
N ALA A 48 -6.16 2.55 -0.91
CA ALA A 48 -6.36 1.11 -0.99
C ALA A 48 -6.94 0.70 -2.35
N PHE A 49 -6.54 -0.47 -2.83
CA PHE A 49 -7.22 -1.17 -3.92
C PHE A 49 -8.49 -1.91 -3.44
N TYR A 50 -9.57 -1.76 -4.19
CA TYR A 50 -10.85 -2.43 -3.98
C TYR A 50 -11.21 -3.33 -5.16
N GLU A 51 -11.22 -4.65 -4.94
CA GLU A 51 -11.55 -5.65 -5.96
C GLU A 51 -12.98 -5.52 -6.50
N SER A 52 -13.94 -5.13 -5.65
CA SER A 52 -15.36 -5.06 -6.02
C SER A 52 -15.66 -4.00 -7.09
N THR A 53 -14.85 -2.96 -7.16
CA THR A 53 -14.99 -1.86 -8.12
C THR A 53 -13.84 -1.79 -9.12
N ASN A 54 -12.80 -2.62 -8.94
CA ASN A 54 -11.52 -2.53 -9.65
C ASN A 54 -10.99 -1.08 -9.65
N THR A 55 -10.81 -0.54 -8.45
CA THR A 55 -10.43 0.86 -8.23
C THR A 55 -9.40 0.96 -7.12
N VAL A 56 -8.36 1.76 -7.32
CA VAL A 56 -7.56 2.30 -6.23
C VAL A 56 -8.17 3.63 -5.80
N VAL A 57 -8.60 3.71 -4.54
CA VAL A 57 -8.99 4.98 -3.94
C VAL A 57 -7.73 5.64 -3.39
N LEU A 58 -7.52 6.91 -3.71
CA LEU A 58 -6.43 7.73 -3.18
C LEU A 58 -6.88 8.42 -1.89
N GLY A 59 -6.19 8.11 -0.79
CA GLY A 59 -6.42 8.72 0.51
C GLY A 59 -5.32 9.69 0.94
N SER A 60 -5.57 10.36 2.08
CA SER A 60 -4.60 11.22 2.76
C SER A 60 -3.32 10.46 3.15
N ASP A 61 -3.45 9.18 3.46
CA ASP A 61 -2.33 8.35 3.87
C ASP A 61 -1.38 7.96 2.73
N ALA A 62 -1.65 8.31 1.46
CA ALA A 62 -0.70 8.06 0.36
C ALA A 62 0.69 8.65 0.64
N TYR A 63 0.77 9.71 1.46
CA TYR A 63 2.03 10.32 1.90
C TYR A 63 2.48 9.77 3.28
N PRO A 64 3.81 9.80 3.54
CA PRO A 64 4.35 9.34 4.82
C PRO A 64 3.89 10.23 5.98
N GLY A 65 3.81 9.63 7.16
CA GLY A 65 3.52 10.35 8.40
C GLY A 65 4.75 10.45 9.31
N LEU A 66 4.50 10.56 10.61
CA LEU A 66 5.55 10.73 11.64
C LEU A 66 5.98 9.42 12.31
N GLY A 67 5.50 8.27 11.81
CA GLY A 67 5.86 6.96 12.34
C GLY A 67 7.27 6.52 12.03
N MET A 68 7.71 5.48 12.75
CA MET A 68 9.05 4.90 12.61
C MET A 68 9.06 3.58 11.82
N ASP A 69 7.95 2.85 11.78
CA ASP A 69 7.81 1.63 11.00
C ASP A 69 7.82 1.91 9.48
N ALA A 70 8.07 0.87 8.69
CA ALA A 70 8.20 1.00 7.24
C ALA A 70 6.92 1.55 6.59
N ARG A 71 5.76 1.07 7.01
CA ARG A 71 4.44 1.48 6.49
C ARG A 71 4.18 2.96 6.74
N SER A 72 4.52 3.47 7.92
CA SER A 72 4.34 4.88 8.28
C SER A 72 5.30 5.82 7.55
N ARG A 73 6.51 5.35 7.23
CA ARG A 73 7.52 6.10 6.46
C ARG A 73 7.40 5.92 4.94
N MET A 74 6.43 5.13 4.48
CA MET A 74 6.31 4.76 3.07
C MET A 74 6.09 5.99 2.19
N PRO A 75 6.98 6.28 1.24
CA PRO A 75 6.82 7.42 0.34
C PRO A 75 5.72 7.14 -0.68
N MET A 76 5.13 8.22 -1.22
CA MET A 76 4.01 8.13 -2.17
C MET A 76 4.26 7.16 -3.34
N PRO A 77 5.43 7.16 -4.03
CA PRO A 77 5.69 6.21 -5.10
C PRO A 77 5.61 4.75 -4.66
N SER A 78 6.17 4.42 -3.49
CA SER A 78 6.09 3.07 -2.92
C SER A 78 4.64 2.69 -2.58
N CYS A 79 3.86 3.63 -2.03
CA CYS A 79 2.46 3.40 -1.70
C CYS A 79 1.61 3.08 -2.92
N LEU A 80 1.74 3.88 -3.99
CA LEU A 80 0.95 3.65 -5.20
C LEU A 80 1.43 2.40 -5.94
N ALA A 81 2.73 2.13 -5.94
CA ALA A 81 3.28 0.87 -6.45
C ALA A 81 2.71 -0.36 -5.72
N HIS A 82 2.54 -0.26 -4.40
CA HIS A 82 1.94 -1.30 -3.57
C HIS A 82 0.48 -1.58 -3.97
N GLU A 83 -0.35 -0.54 -4.06
CA GLU A 83 -1.75 -0.72 -4.47
C GLU A 83 -1.88 -1.18 -5.93
N PHE A 84 -0.97 -0.75 -6.79
CA PHE A 84 -0.89 -1.25 -8.16
C PHE A 84 -0.58 -2.75 -8.20
N ALA A 85 0.31 -3.25 -7.34
CA ALA A 85 0.59 -4.68 -7.23
C ALA A 85 -0.65 -5.50 -6.87
N HIS A 86 -1.50 -5.00 -5.97
CA HIS A 86 -2.80 -5.63 -5.67
C HIS A 86 -3.70 -5.67 -6.92
N ALA A 87 -3.75 -4.59 -7.69
CA ALA A 87 -4.55 -4.53 -8.91
C ALA A 87 -4.03 -5.49 -10.00
N GLU A 88 -2.70 -5.59 -10.19
CA GLU A 88 -2.10 -6.55 -11.12
C GLU A 88 -2.35 -8.02 -10.71
N ARG A 89 -2.33 -8.29 -9.40
CA ARG A 89 -2.68 -9.60 -8.85
C ARG A 89 -4.14 -9.96 -9.18
N PHE A 90 -5.05 -9.01 -9.01
CA PHE A 90 -6.46 -9.18 -9.34
C PHE A 90 -6.69 -9.44 -10.83
N LEU A 91 -5.97 -8.74 -11.73
CA LEU A 91 -6.01 -9.02 -13.17
C LEU A 91 -5.59 -10.46 -13.53
N LYS A 92 -4.71 -11.07 -12.72
CA LYS A 92 -4.31 -12.48 -12.87
C LYS A 92 -5.32 -13.46 -12.26
N GLN A 93 -6.49 -12.97 -11.81
CA GLN A 93 -7.55 -13.74 -11.15
C GLN A 93 -7.10 -14.43 -9.86
N ILE A 94 -6.14 -13.84 -9.16
CA ILE A 94 -5.67 -14.30 -7.86
C ILE A 94 -6.34 -13.42 -6.80
N ALA A 95 -7.43 -13.92 -6.21
CA ALA A 95 -8.18 -13.18 -5.19
C ALA A 95 -7.36 -12.93 -3.91
N ARG A 96 -7.64 -11.81 -3.24
CA ARG A 96 -7.05 -11.52 -1.92
C ARG A 96 -7.69 -12.38 -0.82
N PRO A 97 -6.88 -13.00 0.07
CA PRO A 97 -7.39 -13.53 1.32
C PRO A 97 -7.75 -12.37 2.26
N TYR A 98 -8.95 -12.43 2.85
CA TYR A 98 -9.40 -11.44 3.83
C TYR A 98 -9.19 -11.89 5.28
N ASP A 99 -8.91 -13.18 5.47
CA ASP A 99 -8.69 -13.77 6.78
C ASP A 99 -7.21 -13.75 7.17
N MET A 100 -6.96 -13.55 8.45
CA MET A 100 -5.64 -13.72 9.03
C MET A 100 -5.34 -15.22 9.20
N PRO A 101 -4.08 -15.66 9.05
CA PRO A 101 -2.90 -14.83 8.81
C PRO A 101 -2.61 -14.59 7.32
N ASP A 102 -3.30 -15.28 6.40
CA ASP A 102 -3.00 -15.26 4.96
C ASP A 102 -3.03 -13.87 4.32
N TYR A 103 -3.86 -12.96 4.83
CA TYR A 103 -3.83 -11.53 4.47
C TYR A 103 -2.43 -10.91 4.59
N LEU A 104 -1.63 -11.31 5.59
CA LEU A 104 -0.27 -10.80 5.77
C LEU A 104 0.70 -11.29 4.69
N LEU A 105 0.56 -12.54 4.22
CA LEU A 105 1.37 -13.06 3.12
C LEU A 105 1.08 -12.30 1.83
N GLU A 106 -0.19 -12.01 1.60
CA GLU A 106 -0.60 -11.27 0.41
C GLU A 106 -0.10 -9.82 0.42
N GLU A 107 -0.18 -9.12 1.56
CA GLU A 107 0.43 -7.79 1.70
C GLU A 107 1.96 -7.85 1.49
N ALA A 108 2.64 -8.87 2.03
CA ALA A 108 4.07 -9.05 1.82
C ALA A 108 4.42 -9.30 0.34
N GLU A 109 3.63 -10.11 -0.35
CA GLU A 109 3.81 -10.35 -1.79
C GLU A 109 3.61 -9.06 -2.59
N ALA A 110 2.56 -8.28 -2.30
CA ALA A 110 2.31 -7.01 -2.96
C ALA A 110 3.50 -6.05 -2.80
N SER A 111 4.05 -5.93 -1.59
CA SER A 111 5.25 -5.10 -1.32
C SER A 111 6.48 -5.60 -2.08
N ILE A 112 6.72 -6.92 -2.13
CA ILE A 112 7.82 -7.51 -2.89
C ILE A 112 7.64 -7.25 -4.40
N HIS A 113 6.46 -7.51 -4.94
CA HIS A 113 6.13 -7.32 -6.34
C HIS A 113 6.30 -5.86 -6.76
N ALA A 114 5.74 -4.93 -5.98
CA ALA A 114 5.89 -3.49 -6.17
C ALA A 114 7.36 -3.04 -6.22
N SER A 115 8.24 -3.68 -5.43
CA SER A 115 9.66 -3.32 -5.37
C SER A 115 10.43 -3.56 -6.68
N PHE A 116 9.89 -4.36 -7.60
CA PHE A 116 10.47 -4.60 -8.92
C PHE A 116 10.13 -3.53 -9.95
N LEU A 117 9.21 -2.60 -9.67
CA LEU A 117 8.87 -1.52 -10.60
C LEU A 117 10.10 -0.64 -10.87
N VAL A 118 10.47 -0.57 -12.16
CA VAL A 118 11.71 0.09 -12.62
C VAL A 118 11.75 1.58 -12.27
N VAL A 119 10.58 2.22 -12.19
CA VAL A 119 10.46 3.65 -11.88
C VAL A 119 10.82 4.00 -10.44
N LEU A 120 10.86 3.00 -9.54
CA LEU A 120 11.18 3.23 -8.13
C LEU A 120 12.69 3.36 -7.93
N GLU A 121 13.08 4.34 -7.10
CA GLU A 121 14.45 4.51 -6.64
C GLU A 121 14.82 3.49 -5.56
N SER A 122 16.12 3.32 -5.30
CA SER A 122 16.62 2.33 -4.33
C SER A 122 16.06 2.51 -2.91
N GLY A 123 15.86 3.75 -2.46
CA GLY A 123 15.24 4.04 -1.16
C GLY A 123 13.76 3.64 -1.09
N GLN A 124 13.01 3.88 -2.17
CA GLN A 124 11.59 3.54 -2.26
C GLN A 124 11.39 2.01 -2.28
N ARG A 125 12.24 1.30 -3.02
CA ARG A 125 12.25 -0.17 -3.03
C ARG A 125 12.61 -0.74 -1.65
N ARG A 126 13.61 -0.17 -0.97
CA ARG A 126 13.99 -0.59 0.38
C ARG A 126 12.81 -0.53 1.35
N VAL A 127 12.01 0.55 1.32
CA VAL A 127 10.85 0.66 2.22
C VAL A 127 9.81 -0.42 1.95
N LEU A 128 9.59 -0.81 0.70
CA LEU A 128 8.71 -1.93 0.36
C LEU A 128 9.26 -3.28 0.87
N ILE A 129 10.58 -3.50 0.76
CA ILE A 129 11.20 -4.71 1.32
C ILE A 129 11.12 -4.74 2.86
N GLU A 130 11.28 -3.60 3.51
CA GLU A 130 11.09 -3.48 4.97
C GLU A 130 9.64 -3.77 5.37
N ASP A 131 8.66 -3.23 4.63
CA ASP A 131 7.24 -3.50 4.85
C ASP A 131 6.90 -4.98 4.65
N ALA A 132 7.39 -5.61 3.57
CA ALA A 132 7.24 -7.04 3.34
C ALA A 132 7.80 -7.87 4.50
N ARG A 133 8.99 -7.53 5.00
CA ARG A 133 9.59 -8.20 6.16
C ARG A 133 8.70 -8.05 7.40
N ASP A 134 8.24 -6.84 7.70
CA ASP A 134 7.41 -6.57 8.87
C ASP A 134 6.09 -7.38 8.80
N GLN A 135 5.51 -7.57 7.62
CA GLN A 135 4.33 -8.41 7.40
C GLN A 135 4.62 -9.90 7.58
N LEU A 136 5.75 -10.40 7.08
CA LEU A 136 6.18 -11.79 7.26
C LEU A 136 6.52 -12.11 8.73
N ASP A 137 7.15 -11.18 9.45
CA ASP A 137 7.45 -11.31 10.87
C ASP A 137 6.16 -11.43 11.70
N ARG A 138 5.12 -10.65 11.34
CA ARG A 138 3.78 -10.77 11.92
C ARG A 138 3.14 -12.12 11.61
N TRP A 139 3.22 -12.57 10.35
CA TRP A 139 2.66 -13.86 9.93
C TRP A 139 3.25 -15.03 10.72
N LEU A 140 4.58 -15.05 10.88
CA LEU A 140 5.32 -16.06 11.66
C LEU A 140 5.05 -15.99 13.16
N THR A 141 4.53 -14.88 13.65
CA THR A 141 4.19 -14.69 15.07
C THR A 141 2.73 -15.06 15.34
N ASP A 142 1.81 -14.72 14.44
CA ASP A 142 0.39 -15.07 14.57
C ASP A 142 0.17 -16.59 14.53
N ASP A 143 0.91 -17.31 13.68
CA ASP A 143 0.87 -18.78 13.60
C ASP A 143 1.26 -19.48 14.93
N LYS A 144 2.14 -18.84 15.73
CA LYS A 144 2.53 -19.35 17.06
C LYS A 144 1.47 -19.16 18.13
N THR A 145 0.45 -18.34 17.88
CA THR A 145 -0.66 -18.10 18.82
C THR A 145 -1.92 -18.89 18.47
N GLY A 146 -2.02 -19.41 17.23
CA GLY A 146 -3.16 -20.17 16.72
C GLY A 146 -3.02 -21.70 16.79
N SER A 147 -1.87 -22.25 17.15
CA SER A 147 -1.61 -23.70 17.25
C SER A 147 -1.94 -24.30 18.64
N GLY A 148 -2.81 -23.63 19.41
CA GLY A 148 -3.32 -24.11 20.69
C GLY A 148 -4.84 -23.98 20.77
N SER A 149 -5.58 -24.82 20.03
CA SER A 149 -7.02 -25.06 20.20
C SER A 149 -7.34 -26.48 19.78
#